data_AF-A0A975GCA0-F1
#
_entry.id   AF-A0A975GCA0-F1
#
_cell.length_a   1.000
_cell.length_b   1.000
_cell.length_c   1.000
_cell.angle_alpha   90.00
_cell.angle_beta   90.00
_cell.angle_gamma   90.00
#
_symmetry.space_group_name_H-M   'P 1'
#
loop_
_entity.id
_entity.type
_entity.pdbx_description
1 polymer ?
#
loop_
_entity_poly.entity_id
_entity_poly.type
_entity_poly.pdbx_seq_one_letter_code
_entity_poly.pdbx_strand_id
1 'polypeptide(L)' 'MTFAILGGILLNIGAFLTFKGKIYQAVIVYLFADVCWIVMAYERDDFIGVVLIIIGVIFGTLAFWKMKSGSMSKTLNESE' A
#
# COMPACT_ATOMS: atom_id res chain seq x y z
N MET A 1 21.17 7.45 4.64
CA MET A 1 20.41 6.87 3.51
C MET A 1 18.98 7.32 3.66
N THR A 2 18.39 7.95 2.65
CA THR A 2 17.04 8.52 2.75
C THR A 2 16.01 7.40 2.89
N PHE A 3 15.06 7.52 3.84
CA PHE A 3 13.94 6.57 3.99
C PHE A 3 13.17 6.32 2.68
N ALA A 4 13.20 7.29 1.77
CA ALA A 4 12.70 7.16 0.40
C ALA A 4 13.30 5.98 -0.39
N ILE A 5 14.61 5.72 -0.24
CA ILE A 5 15.30 4.62 -0.92
C ILE A 5 14.83 3.28 -0.32
N LEU A 6 14.69 3.22 1.00
CA LEU A 6 14.19 2.03 1.69
C LEU A 6 12.75 1.71 1.29
N GLY A 7 11.88 2.73 1.24
CA GLY A 7 10.52 2.62 0.73
C GLY A 7 10.47 2.16 -0.74
N GLY A 8 11.37 2.68 -1.59
CA GLY A 8 11.51 2.24 -2.98
C GLY A 8 11.92 0.78 -3.13
N ILE A 9 12.82 0.28 -2.28
CA ILE A 9 13.20 -1.15 -2.27
C ILE A 9 12.02 -2.01 -1.84
N LEU A 10 11.30 -1.61 -0.78
CA LEU A 10 10.11 -2.31 -0.30
C LEU A 10 9.04 -2.39 -1.39
N LEU A 11 8.80 -1.31 -2.16
CA LEU A 11 7.87 -1.33 -3.29
C LEU A 11 8.23 -2.38 -4.35
N ASN A 12 9.52 -2.52 -4.68
CA ASN A 12 9.96 -3.52 -5.65
C ASN A 12 9.72 -4.94 -5.13
N ILE A 13 9.95 -5.18 -3.84
CA ILE A 13 9.65 -6.46 -3.19
C ILE A 13 8.15 -6.73 -3.21
N GLY A 14 7.32 -5.74 -2.89
CA GLY A 14 5.86 -5.85 -2.94
C GLY A 14 5.35 -6.14 -4.36
N ALA A 15 5.93 -5.50 -5.37
CA ALA A 15 5.59 -5.73 -6.78
C ALA A 15 5.95 -7.16 -7.21
N PHE A 16 7.11 -7.65 -6.78
CA PHE A 16 7.52 -9.04 -7.03
C PHE A 16 6.60 -10.06 -6.34
N LEU A 17 6.18 -9.80 -5.10
CA LEU A 17 5.22 -10.65 -4.39
C LEU A 17 3.85 -10.65 -5.07
N THR A 18 3.42 -9.49 -5.57
CA THR A 18 2.19 -9.33 -6.36
C THR A 18 2.26 -10.16 -7.65
N PHE A 19 3.38 -10.08 -8.37
CA PHE A 19 3.63 -10.90 -9.56
C PHE A 19 3.56 -12.40 -9.28
N LYS A 20 4.00 -12.85 -8.09
CA LYS A 20 3.88 -14.24 -7.65
C LYS A 20 2.49 -14.64 -7.13
N GLY A 21 1.49 -13.75 -7.23
CA GLY A 21 0.13 -13.98 -6.73
C GLY A 21 -0.01 -13.92 -5.20
N LYS A 22 1.03 -13.50 -4.48
CA LYS A 22 1.02 -13.36 -3.01
C LYS A 22 0.52 -11.99 -2.59
N ILE A 23 -0.69 -11.64 -3.02
CA ILE A 23 -1.27 -10.30 -2.83
C ILE A 23 -1.28 -9.88 -1.36
N TYR A 24 -1.68 -10.76 -0.43
CA TYR A 24 -1.70 -10.42 0.99
C TYR A 24 -0.32 -10.08 1.57
N GLN A 25 0.74 -10.76 1.13
CA GLN A 25 2.11 -10.44 1.55
C GLN A 25 2.61 -9.14 0.91
N ALA A 26 2.26 -8.89 -0.35
CA ALA A 26 2.58 -7.65 -1.03
C ALA A 26 1.99 -6.43 -0.32
N VAL A 27 0.72 -6.50 0.10
CA VAL A 27 0.08 -5.41 0.84
C VAL A 27 0.82 -5.10 2.14
N ILE A 28 1.25 -6.11 2.90
CA ILE A 28 2.03 -5.88 4.12
C ILE A 28 3.32 -5.13 3.81
N VAL A 29 4.04 -5.53 2.75
CA VAL A 29 5.28 -4.86 2.33
C VAL A 29 5.01 -3.41 1.88
N TYR A 30 3.91 -3.16 1.20
CA TYR A 30 3.50 -1.80 0.82
C TYR A 30 3.18 -0.93 2.03
N LEU A 31 2.50 -1.46 3.05
CA LEU A 31 2.28 -0.73 4.31
C LEU A 31 3.59 -0.33 4.99
N PHE A 32 4.62 -1.18 4.97
CA PHE A 32 5.94 -0.81 5.47
C PHE A 32 6.62 0.27 4.61
N ALA A 33 6.42 0.25 3.30
CA ALA A 33 6.91 1.30 2.41
C ALA A 33 6.24 2.65 2.71
N ASP A 34 4.92 2.65 2.95
CA ASP A 34 4.16 3.84 3.32
C ASP A 34 4.65 4.45 4.63
N VAL A 35 4.97 3.64 5.64
CA VAL A 35 5.58 4.14 6.89
C VAL A 35 6.91 4.85 6.63
N CYS A 36 7.75 4.31 5.73
CA CYS A 36 9.02 4.96 5.37
C CYS A 36 8.78 6.32 4.71
N TRP A 37 7.74 6.46 3.90
CA TRP A 37 7.37 7.72 3.27
C TRP A 37 6.69 8.71 4.19
N ILE A 38 5.91 8.25 5.18
CA ILE A 38 5.37 9.11 6.24
C ILE A 38 6.52 9.75 7.03
N VAL A 39 7.52 8.95 7.44
CA VAL A 39 8.71 9.46 8.16
C VAL A 39 9.46 10.47 7.28
N MET A 40 9.63 10.17 5.99
CA MET A 40 10.31 11.09 5.06
C MET A 40 9.55 12.40 4.85
N ALA A 41 8.22 12.35 4.68
CA ALA A 41 7.40 13.54 4.51
C ALA A 41 7.38 14.40 5.77
N TYR A 42 7.38 13.77 6.96
CA TYR A 42 7.51 14.47 8.24
C TYR A 42 8.88 15.17 8.37
N GLU A 43 9.98 14.50 8.01
CA GLU A 43 11.32 15.11 8.00
C GLU A 43 11.47 16.28 7.00
N ARG A 44 10.56 16.37 6.02
CA ARG A 44 10.56 17.42 4.98
C ARG A 44 9.54 18.54 5.26
N ASP A 45 8.92 18.54 6.44
CA ASP A 45 7.82 19.45 6.80
C ASP A 45 6.63 19.42 5.82
N ASP A 46 6.47 18.31 5.07
CA ASP A 46 5.37 18.12 4.13
C ASP A 46 4.17 17.47 4.84
N PHE A 47 3.49 18.26 5.65
CA PHE A 47 2.32 17.83 6.40
C PHE A 47 1.16 17.38 5.51
N ILE A 48 1.03 17.97 4.32
CA ILE A 48 0.01 17.59 3.35
C ILE A 48 0.33 16.18 2.83
N GLY A 49 1.58 15.92 2.47
CA GLY A 49 2.07 14.60 2.08
C GLY A 49 1.81 13.55 3.16
N VAL A 50 2.11 13.84 4.42
CA VAL A 50 1.84 12.94 5.56
C VAL A 50 0.35 12.57 5.63
N VAL A 51 -0.56 13.56 5.59
CA VAL A 51 -2.00 13.32 5.66
C VAL A 51 -2.50 12.49 4.50
N LEU A 52 -2.06 12.78 3.27
CA LEU A 52 -2.44 12.02 2.08
C LEU A 52 -1.99 10.56 2.16
N ILE A 53 -0.76 10.30 2.61
CA ILE A 53 -0.25 8.93 2.75
C ILE A 53 -1.05 8.18 3.82
N ILE A 54 -1.37 8.81 4.95
CA ILE A 54 -2.19 8.19 6.01
C ILE A 54 -3.58 7.81 5.48
N ILE A 55 -4.22 8.70 4.72
CA ILE A 55 -5.53 8.42 4.10
C ILE A 55 -5.41 7.24 3.13
N GLY A 56 -4.36 7.23 2.30
CA GLY A 56 -4.07 6.12 1.39
C GLY A 56 -3.90 4.78 2.12
N VAL A 57 -3.13 4.76 3.22
CA VAL A 57 -2.93 3.58 4.07
C VAL A 57 -4.24 3.07 4.65
N ILE A 58 -5.12 3.97 5.12
CA ILE A 58 -6.44 3.59 5.66
C ILE A 58 -7.28 2.92 4.56
N PHE A 59 -7.41 3.55 3.39
CA PHE A 59 -8.17 2.97 2.28
C PHE A 59 -7.58 1.65 1.78
N GLY A 60 -6.25 1.55 1.68
CA GLY A 60 -5.55 0.31 1.32
C GLY A 60 -5.80 -0.81 2.32
N THR A 61 -5.81 -0.49 3.63
CA THR A 61 -6.10 -1.45 4.70
C THR A 61 -7.57 -1.89 4.66
N LEU A 62 -8.51 -0.96 4.43
CA LEU A 62 -9.93 -1.29 4.27
C LEU A 62 -10.17 -2.19 3.05
N ALA A 63 -9.53 -1.89 1.92
CA ALA A 63 -9.58 -2.71 0.72
C ALA A 63 -9.04 -4.11 0.98
N PHE A 64 -7.88 -4.21 1.65
CA PHE A 64 -7.31 -5.48 2.07
C PHE A 64 -8.25 -6.27 2.98
N TRP A 65 -8.89 -5.62 3.95
CA TRP A 65 -9.82 -6.27 4.85
C TRP A 65 -11.06 -6.79 4.09
N LYS A 66 -11.59 -5.99 3.17
CA LYS A 66 -12.69 -6.39 2.28
C LYS A 66 -12.32 -7.59 1.40
N MET A 67 -11.10 -7.61 0.85
CA MET A 67 -10.57 -8.73 0.08
C MET A 67 -10.43 -9.99 0.95
N LYS A 68 -9.85 -9.85 2.15
CA LYS A 68 -9.66 -10.96 3.10
C LYS A 68 -10.98 -11.54 3.60
N SER A 69 -11.97 -10.69 3.83
CA SER A 69 -13.30 -11.10 4.30
C SER A 69 -14.13 -11.81 3.21
N GLY A 70 -13.66 -11.85 1.96
CA GLY A 70 -14.41 -12.43 0.84
C GLY A 70 -15.65 -11.63 0.44
N SER A 71 -15.89 -10.46 1.05
CA SER A 71 -17.03 -9.58 0.77
C SER A 71 -16.84 -8.74 -0.50
N MET A 72 -15.74 -8.93 -1.23
CA MET A 72 -15.54 -8.31 -2.53
C MET A 72 -16.39 -9.06 -3.55
N SER A 73 -17.61 -8.55 -3.78
CA SER A 73 -18.50 -9.05 -4.84
C SER A 73 -17.76 -8.96 -6.17
N LYS A 74 -17.61 -10.10 -6.86
CA LYS A 74 -17.14 -10.14 -8.24
C LYS A 74 -18.24 -9.61 -9.15
N THR A 75 -18.42 -8.29 -9.23
CA THR A 75 -19.24 -7.66 -10.28
C THR A 75 -18.46 -7.60 -11.60
N LEU A 76 -17.80 -8.71 -11.97
CA LEU A 76 -17.10 -8.90 -13.24
C LEU A 76 -17.94 -9.81 -14.14
N ASN A 77 -19.24 -9.51 -14.22
CA ASN A 77 -20.19 -10.11 -15.15
C ASN A 77 -21.41 -9.19 -15.26
N GLU A 78 -21.33 -8.22 -16.17
CA GLU A 78 -22.45 -7.91 -17.06
C GLU A 78 -21.84 -7.88 -18.47
N SER A 79 -21.85 -9.05 -19.08
CA SER A 79 -21.88 -9.18 -20.53
C SER A 79 -23.17 -8.52 -21.03
N GLU A 80 -23.04 -7.35 -21.65
CA GLU A 80 -23.91 -6.96 -22.78
C GLU A 80 -23.29 -7.48 -24.08
#